data_AF-A0A7S2KP20-F1
#
_entry.id   AF-A0A7S2KP20-F1
#
_cell.length_a   1.000
_cell.length_b   1.000
_cell.length_c   1.000
_cell.angle_alpha   90.00
_cell.angle_beta   90.00
_cell.angle_gamma   90.00
#
_symmetry.space_group_name_H-M   'P 1'
#
loop_
_entity.id
_entity.type
_entity.pdbx_description
1 polymer ?
#
loop_
_entity_poly.entity_id
_entity_poly.type
_entity_poly.pdbx_seq_one_letter_code
_entity_poly.pdbx_strand_id
1 'polypeptide(L)'
;AAGRVRAVTVWPQWPYDEREDGAKPLGDPRFRWPPTRSPKAKPAGTPLTPQEMEAERLKLNKRIWDAMVWYDWSTWQRRVWEMRERAIPYDEVTYTLLAHGYLLSHRHTGESAYHVLEEMRRAETHPALVRLNQRLLDSAFELQELGMRPESGLWRNV
;
A
#
# COMPACT_ATOMS: atom_id res chain seq x y z
N ALA A 1 31.22 -12.28 0.29
CA ALA A 1 30.32 -11.13 0.51
C ALA A 1 28.89 -11.66 0.55
N ALA A 2 28.36 -11.88 1.75
CA ALA A 2 26.99 -12.35 1.91
C ALA A 2 26.04 -11.20 1.53
N GLY A 3 25.27 -11.38 0.46
CA GLY A 3 24.21 -10.44 0.09
C GLY A 3 23.24 -10.34 1.25
N ARG A 4 23.13 -9.15 1.86
CA ARG A 4 22.07 -8.84 2.81
C ARG A 4 20.75 -9.17 2.11
N VAL A 5 20.10 -10.25 2.53
CA VAL A 5 18.68 -10.47 2.25
C VAL A 5 18.00 -9.22 2.77
N ARG A 6 17.43 -8.40 1.87
CA ARG A 6 16.65 -7.22 2.24
C ARG A 6 15.52 -7.73 3.14
N ALA A 7 15.68 -7.60 4.45
CA ALA A 7 14.57 -7.68 5.37
C ALA A 7 13.69 -6.49 5.01
N VAL A 8 12.68 -6.72 4.17
CA VAL A 8 11.67 -5.70 3.89
C VAL A 8 10.81 -5.62 5.13
N THR A 9 11.28 -4.84 6.08
CA THR A 9 10.52 -4.37 7.23
C THR A 9 9.15 -3.93 6.73
N VAL A 10 8.13 -4.70 7.09
CA VAL A 10 6.73 -4.26 7.07
C VAL A 10 6.64 -3.22 8.18
N TRP A 11 7.15 -2.02 7.90
CA TRP A 11 7.17 -0.89 8.83
C TRP A 11 5.72 -0.47 9.12
N PRO A 12 5.48 0.10 10.30
CA PRO A 12 4.18 0.06 10.90
C PRO A 12 3.42 1.38 10.72
N GLN A 13 2.10 1.32 10.85
CA GLN A 13 1.24 2.48 10.59
C GLN A 13 1.26 3.44 11.78
N TRP A 14 1.65 4.68 11.55
CA TRP A 14 1.32 5.79 12.44
C TRP A 14 -0.22 5.98 12.46
N PRO A 15 -0.85 6.26 13.62
CA PRO A 15 -0.27 6.60 14.91
C PRO A 15 -0.12 5.42 15.90
N TYR A 16 -0.05 4.16 15.46
CA TYR A 16 -0.20 3.02 16.39
C TYR A 16 1.09 2.29 16.81
N ASP A 17 2.24 2.54 16.19
CA ASP A 17 3.42 1.66 16.38
C ASP A 17 4.76 2.43 16.38
N GLU A 18 4.99 3.29 17.39
CA GLU A 18 6.31 3.94 17.62
C GLU A 18 7.33 3.05 18.35
N ARG A 19 7.09 1.74 18.47
CA ARG A 19 7.99 0.84 19.23
C ARG A 19 8.68 -0.15 18.29
N GLU A 20 9.99 -0.01 18.15
CA GLU A 20 10.87 -0.79 17.28
C GLU A 20 11.00 -2.29 17.65
N ASP A 21 10.45 -2.70 18.79
CA ASP A 21 10.68 -4.02 19.41
C ASP A 21 9.91 -5.21 18.77
N GLY A 22 9.45 -5.10 17.52
CA GLY A 22 8.43 -6.01 16.97
C GLY A 22 8.49 -6.32 15.48
N ALA A 23 9.67 -6.39 14.86
CA ALA A 23 9.79 -6.76 13.44
C ALA A 23 9.17 -8.16 13.16
N LYS A 24 8.16 -8.21 12.27
CA LYS A 24 7.31 -9.40 12.02
C LYS A 24 7.80 -10.19 10.79
N PRO A 25 7.58 -11.52 10.74
CA PRO A 25 8.00 -12.34 9.60
C PRO A 25 7.22 -12.00 8.32
N LEU A 26 7.97 -11.84 7.23
CA LEU A 26 7.49 -11.49 5.89
C LEU A 26 6.58 -12.60 5.33
N GLY A 27 5.45 -12.23 4.70
CA GLY A 27 4.60 -13.17 3.98
C GLY A 27 3.70 -14.08 4.83
N ASP A 28 3.51 -13.82 6.14
CA ASP A 28 2.64 -14.63 7.00
C ASP A 28 1.15 -14.40 6.66
N PRO A 29 0.42 -15.40 6.12
CA PRO A 29 -0.97 -15.26 5.74
C PRO A 29 -1.96 -15.16 6.92
N ARG A 30 -1.49 -15.16 8.18
CA ARG A 30 -2.35 -15.17 9.38
C ARG A 30 -2.41 -13.88 10.16
N PHE A 31 -1.59 -12.89 9.82
CA PHE A 31 -1.64 -11.62 10.52
C PHE A 31 -2.97 -10.92 10.21
N ARG A 32 -3.64 -10.34 11.22
CA ARG A 32 -4.85 -9.52 11.02
C ARG A 32 -4.79 -8.26 11.88
N TRP A 33 -5.19 -7.13 11.30
CA TRP A 33 -5.26 -5.82 11.94
C TRP A 33 -6.69 -5.26 11.90
N PRO A 34 -7.22 -4.65 12.98
CA PRO A 34 -6.62 -4.49 14.30
C PRO A 34 -6.53 -5.84 15.04
N PRO A 35 -5.62 -5.99 16.02
CA PRO A 35 -5.60 -7.16 16.88
C PRO A 35 -6.91 -7.17 17.65
N THR A 36 -7.86 -7.98 17.19
CA THR A 36 -9.01 -8.34 18.02
C THR A 36 -8.44 -8.92 19.31
N ARG A 37 -9.05 -8.55 20.43
CA ARG A 37 -8.72 -9.09 21.76
C ARG A 37 -8.84 -10.62 21.67
N SER A 38 -7.70 -11.27 21.42
CA SER A 38 -7.49 -12.72 21.32
C SER A 38 -8.40 -13.49 20.34
N PRO A 39 -8.10 -13.54 19.02
CA PRO A 39 -8.53 -14.65 18.20
C PRO A 39 -7.60 -15.84 18.50
N LYS A 40 -8.18 -16.99 18.85
CA LYS A 40 -7.47 -18.26 19.06
C LYS A 40 -6.42 -18.46 17.96
N ALA A 41 -5.14 -18.47 18.33
CA ALA A 41 -4.02 -18.59 17.41
C ALA A 41 -4.16 -19.87 16.57
N LYS A 42 -4.43 -19.72 15.27
CA LYS A 42 -4.36 -20.84 14.33
C LYS A 42 -2.87 -21.17 14.11
N PRO A 43 -2.46 -22.45 14.12
CA PRO A 43 -1.04 -22.87 14.15
C PRO A 43 -0.31 -22.41 12.89
N ALA A 44 0.80 -21.65 13.00
CA ALA A 44 1.55 -20.93 11.94
C ALA A 44 1.67 -21.67 10.59
N GLY A 45 1.61 -20.93 9.48
CA GLY A 45 1.48 -21.51 8.14
C GLY A 45 2.82 -21.49 7.47
N THR A 46 2.99 -22.31 6.45
CA THR A 46 4.20 -22.27 5.64
C THR A 46 4.38 -20.85 5.07
N PRO A 47 5.51 -20.17 5.38
CA PRO A 47 5.84 -18.89 4.78
C PRO A 47 5.91 -19.02 3.25
N LEU A 48 5.45 -18.00 2.53
CA LEU A 48 5.50 -17.98 1.07
C LEU A 48 6.97 -17.92 0.60
N THR A 49 7.28 -18.60 -0.49
CA THR A 49 8.55 -18.42 -1.19
C THR A 49 8.59 -17.04 -1.85
N PRO A 50 9.79 -16.48 -2.15
CA PRO A 50 9.89 -15.19 -2.83
C PRO A 50 9.13 -15.11 -4.16
N GLN A 51 9.07 -16.21 -4.92
CA GLN A 51 8.33 -16.27 -6.19
C GLN A 51 6.82 -16.26 -5.97
N GLU A 52 6.32 -17.00 -4.98
CA GLU A 52 4.89 -17.00 -4.62
C GLU A 52 4.47 -15.64 -4.05
N MET A 53 5.34 -15.00 -3.26
CA MET A 53 5.10 -13.65 -2.76
C MET A 53 4.94 -12.66 -3.90
N GLU A 54 5.83 -12.71 -4.90
CA GLU A 54 5.77 -11.82 -6.05
C GLU A 54 4.51 -12.06 -6.89
N ALA A 55 4.18 -13.33 -7.15
CA ALA A 55 2.96 -13.70 -7.85
C ALA A 55 1.70 -13.20 -7.13
N GLU A 56 1.67 -13.31 -5.80
CA GLU A 56 0.54 -12.84 -4.99
C GLU A 56 0.48 -11.31 -4.91
N ARG A 57 1.63 -10.61 -4.86
CA ARG A 57 1.69 -9.15 -4.96
C ARG A 57 1.12 -8.68 -6.29
N LEU A 58 1.58 -9.25 -7.41
CA LEU A 58 1.14 -8.89 -8.76
C LEU A 58 -0.37 -9.09 -8.93
N LYS A 59 -0.89 -10.23 -8.44
CA LYS A 59 -2.32 -10.54 -8.41
C LYS A 59 -3.13 -9.53 -7.59
N LEU A 60 -2.62 -9.12 -6.43
CA LEU A 60 -3.29 -8.13 -5.59
C LEU A 60 -3.20 -6.72 -6.20
N ASN A 61 -2.05 -6.32 -6.75
CA ASN A 61 -1.87 -5.07 -7.49
C ASN A 61 -2.89 -4.95 -8.62
N LYS A 62 -3.07 -6.01 -9.43
CA LYS A 62 -4.10 -6.04 -10.48
C LYS A 62 -5.50 -5.82 -9.93
N ARG A 63 -5.87 -6.51 -8.83
CA ARG A 63 -7.20 -6.37 -8.23
C ARG A 63 -7.43 -4.98 -7.62
N ILE A 64 -6.39 -4.37 -7.06
CA ILE A 64 -6.41 -2.99 -6.56
C ILE A 64 -6.65 -2.04 -7.72
N TRP A 65 -5.90 -2.18 -8.81
CA TRP A 65 -6.09 -1.41 -10.03
C TRP A 65 -7.50 -1.54 -10.58
N ASP A 66 -7.99 -2.76 -10.79
CA ASP A 66 -9.35 -3.02 -11.29
C ASP A 66 -10.40 -2.32 -10.39
N ALA A 67 -10.24 -2.41 -9.07
CA ALA A 67 -11.14 -1.75 -8.13
C ALA A 67 -11.10 -0.22 -8.24
N MET A 68 -9.93 0.38 -8.51
CA MET A 68 -9.81 1.82 -8.75
C MET A 68 -10.50 2.25 -10.05
N VAL A 69 -10.29 1.51 -11.14
CA VAL A 69 -10.92 1.77 -12.45
C VAL A 69 -12.45 1.75 -12.33
N TRP A 70 -12.99 0.83 -11.53
CA TRP A 70 -14.43 0.67 -11.30
C TRP A 70 -14.99 1.44 -10.10
N TYR A 71 -14.18 2.28 -9.43
CA TYR A 71 -14.57 3.02 -8.22
C TYR A 71 -15.12 2.15 -7.07
N ASP A 72 -14.74 0.86 -7.04
CA ASP A 72 -15.11 -0.05 -5.95
C ASP A 72 -14.12 0.10 -4.79
N TRP A 73 -14.31 1.19 -4.04
CA TRP A 73 -13.48 1.53 -2.89
C TRP A 73 -13.55 0.49 -1.75
N SER A 74 -14.66 -0.26 -1.66
CA SER A 74 -14.80 -1.35 -0.70
C SER A 74 -13.86 -2.51 -1.05
N THR A 75 -13.82 -2.89 -2.32
CA THR A 75 -12.89 -3.92 -2.80
C THR A 75 -11.46 -3.43 -2.75
N TRP A 76 -11.18 -2.19 -3.16
CA TRP A 76 -9.86 -1.58 -3.06
C TRP A 76 -9.30 -1.70 -1.64
N GLN A 77 -10.05 -1.21 -0.64
CA GLN A 77 -9.64 -1.22 0.76
C GLN A 77 -9.44 -2.65 1.28
N ARG A 78 -10.32 -3.58 0.86
CA ARG A 78 -10.20 -5.00 1.19
C ARG A 78 -8.92 -5.62 0.64
N ARG A 79 -8.52 -5.30 -0.59
CA ARG A 79 -7.29 -5.85 -1.21
C ARG A 79 -6.03 -5.24 -0.61
N VAL A 80 -6.04 -3.95 -0.28
CA VAL A 80 -4.97 -3.30 0.47
C VAL A 80 -4.81 -3.97 1.84
N TRP A 81 -5.91 -4.22 2.56
CA TRP A 81 -5.86 -4.97 3.81
C TRP A 81 -5.37 -6.40 3.62
N GLU A 82 -5.80 -7.10 2.56
CA GLU A 82 -5.34 -8.45 2.27
C GLU A 82 -3.82 -8.52 2.09
N MET A 83 -3.18 -7.54 1.43
CA MET A 83 -1.72 -7.47 1.38
C MET A 83 -1.10 -7.32 2.78
N ARG A 84 -1.66 -6.45 3.61
CA ARG A 84 -1.17 -6.16 4.97
C ARG A 84 -1.30 -7.39 5.87
N GLU A 85 -2.48 -8.00 5.88
CA GLU A 85 -2.77 -9.22 6.64
C GLU A 85 -1.85 -10.38 6.27
N ARG A 86 -1.36 -10.39 5.03
CA ARG A 86 -0.47 -11.43 4.55
C ARG A 86 1.01 -11.04 4.65
N ALA A 87 1.32 -9.90 5.25
CA ALA A 87 2.67 -9.33 5.34
C ALA A 87 3.41 -9.34 3.97
N ILE A 88 2.68 -9.10 2.88
CA ILE A 88 3.27 -8.97 1.55
C ILE A 88 3.88 -7.57 1.47
N PRO A 89 5.19 -7.44 1.20
CA PRO A 89 5.84 -6.15 1.15
C PRO A 89 5.27 -5.28 0.03
N TYR A 90 5.46 -3.98 0.10
CA TYR A 90 5.06 -3.08 -0.99
C TYR A 90 6.25 -2.88 -1.93
N ASP A 91 5.95 -2.89 -3.22
CA ASP A 91 6.87 -2.45 -4.26
C ASP A 91 6.46 -1.05 -4.77
N GLU A 92 7.23 -0.54 -5.71
CA GLU A 92 7.02 0.75 -6.35
C GLU A 92 5.61 0.87 -6.97
N VAL A 93 5.10 -0.23 -7.53
CA VAL A 93 3.78 -0.29 -8.15
C VAL A 93 2.70 -0.21 -7.08
N THR A 94 2.81 -0.99 -6.00
CA THR A 94 1.87 -0.97 -4.88
C THR A 94 1.80 0.42 -4.26
N TYR A 95 2.94 1.08 -4.02
CA TYR A 95 2.97 2.44 -3.49
C TYR A 95 2.28 3.45 -4.41
N THR A 96 2.53 3.37 -5.71
CA THR A 96 1.89 4.23 -6.69
C THR A 96 0.36 4.04 -6.67
N LEU A 97 -0.12 2.78 -6.67
CA LEU A 97 -1.54 2.45 -6.57
C LEU A 97 -2.18 2.95 -5.26
N LEU A 98 -1.46 2.87 -4.14
CA LEU A 98 -1.93 3.36 -2.85
C LEU A 98 -2.08 4.88 -2.84
N ALA A 99 -1.04 5.62 -3.27
CA ALA A 99 -1.08 7.08 -3.31
C ALA A 99 -2.24 7.58 -4.18
N HIS A 100 -2.42 6.99 -5.36
CA HIS A 100 -3.51 7.33 -6.28
C HIS A 100 -4.87 6.89 -5.75
N GLY A 101 -4.95 5.72 -5.12
CA GLY A 101 -6.18 5.23 -4.49
C GLY A 101 -6.67 6.15 -3.36
N TYR A 102 -5.77 6.64 -2.53
CA TYR A 102 -6.11 7.62 -1.49
C TYR A 102 -6.52 8.99 -2.06
N LEU A 103 -5.88 9.43 -3.14
CA LEU A 103 -6.24 10.68 -3.82
C LEU A 103 -7.64 10.62 -4.44
N LEU A 104 -8.00 9.49 -5.06
CA LEU A 104 -9.25 9.32 -5.80
C LEU A 104 -10.44 8.88 -4.92
N SER A 105 -10.16 8.26 -3.78
CA SER A 105 -11.20 7.73 -2.90
C SER A 105 -11.92 8.82 -2.14
N HIS A 106 -13.24 8.87 -2.25
CA HIS A 106 -14.09 9.72 -1.42
C HIS A 106 -14.17 9.28 0.05
N ARG A 107 -13.60 8.12 0.40
CA ARG A 107 -13.66 7.55 1.77
C ARG A 107 -12.49 7.95 2.65
N HIS A 108 -11.48 8.57 2.07
CA HIS A 108 -10.25 8.94 2.76
C HIS A 108 -9.97 10.42 2.53
N THR A 109 -9.25 11.04 3.48
CA THR A 109 -8.73 12.37 3.24
C THR A 109 -7.63 12.30 2.19
N GLY A 110 -7.57 13.29 1.29
CA GLY A 110 -6.51 13.35 0.30
C GLY A 110 -5.11 13.37 0.93
N GLU A 111 -4.98 13.93 2.13
CA GLU A 111 -3.75 13.92 2.94
C GLU A 111 -3.18 12.50 3.16
N SER A 112 -4.03 11.47 3.16
CA SER A 112 -3.60 10.07 3.26
C SER A 112 -2.66 9.67 2.13
N ALA A 113 -2.74 10.31 0.96
CA ALA A 113 -1.84 10.07 -0.16
C ALA A 113 -0.41 10.57 0.12
N TYR A 114 -0.25 11.67 0.86
CA TYR A 114 1.08 12.17 1.27
C TYR A 114 1.75 11.26 2.31
N HIS A 115 0.97 10.59 3.17
CA HIS A 115 1.52 9.58 4.07
C HIS A 115 2.15 8.41 3.32
N VAL A 116 1.60 8.03 2.16
CA VAL A 116 2.21 7.01 1.29
C VAL A 116 3.58 7.46 0.78
N LEU A 117 3.77 8.76 0.49
CA LEU A 117 5.08 9.27 0.06
C LEU A 117 6.12 9.22 1.17
N GLU A 118 5.73 9.51 2.42
CA GLU A 118 6.62 9.31 3.56
C GLU A 118 6.99 7.83 3.71
N GLU A 119 6.05 6.92 3.49
CA GLU A 119 6.30 5.48 3.50
C GLU A 119 7.26 5.07 2.39
N MET A 120 7.09 5.57 1.17
CA MET A 120 8.01 5.33 0.05
C MET A 120 9.44 5.78 0.38
N ARG A 121 9.60 6.96 1.01
CA ARG A 121 10.92 7.49 1.43
C ARG A 121 11.58 6.58 2.46
N ARG A 122 10.82 6.12 3.46
CA ARG A 122 11.29 5.21 4.50
C ARG A 122 11.63 3.83 3.96
N ALA A 123 10.90 3.37 2.94
CA ALA A 123 11.14 2.10 2.26
C ALA A 123 12.31 2.16 1.27
N GLU A 124 13.08 3.26 1.24
CA GLU A 124 14.19 3.47 0.31
C GLU A 124 13.79 3.33 -1.17
N THR A 125 12.53 3.67 -1.49
CA THR A 125 12.04 3.69 -2.87
C THR A 125 12.87 4.66 -3.71
N HIS A 126 13.14 4.32 -4.97
CA HIS A 126 13.98 5.15 -5.83
C HIS A 126 13.49 6.61 -5.86
N PRO A 127 14.36 7.62 -5.55
CA PRO A 127 13.93 9.01 -5.38
C PRO A 127 13.20 9.61 -6.58
N ALA A 128 13.48 9.13 -7.80
CA ALA A 128 12.77 9.59 -8.99
C ALA A 128 11.27 9.23 -8.96
N LEU A 129 10.91 8.06 -8.45
CA LEU A 129 9.52 7.62 -8.33
C LEU A 129 8.79 8.34 -7.20
N VAL A 130 9.47 8.63 -6.09
CA VAL A 130 8.94 9.47 -5.01
C VAL A 130 8.62 10.87 -5.55
N ARG A 131 9.55 11.50 -6.28
CA ARG A 131 9.33 12.82 -6.89
C ARG A 131 8.20 12.81 -7.93
N LEU A 132 8.11 11.75 -8.74
CA LEU A 132 7.03 11.60 -9.71
C LEU A 132 5.66 11.56 -9.02
N ASN A 133 5.50 10.70 -8.02
CA ASN A 133 4.24 10.58 -7.28
C ASN A 133 3.92 11.88 -6.52
N GLN A 134 4.91 12.51 -5.86
CA GLN A 134 4.73 13.80 -5.19
C GLN A 134 4.16 14.86 -6.14
N ARG A 135 4.78 15.06 -7.31
CA ARG A 135 4.32 16.07 -8.27
C ARG A 135 2.90 15.80 -8.77
N LEU A 136 2.54 14.53 -8.97
CA LEU A 136 1.18 14.16 -9.36
C LEU A 136 0.16 14.49 -8.27
N LEU A 137 0.50 14.23 -7.00
CA LEU A 137 -0.37 14.62 -5.89
C LEU A 137 -0.50 16.14 -5.79
N ASP A 138 0.62 16.86 -5.78
CA ASP A 138 0.66 18.33 -5.69
C ASP A 138 -0.23 18.95 -6.77
N SER A 139 -0.02 18.56 -8.04
CA SER A 139 -0.83 19.04 -9.16
C SER A 139 -2.31 18.69 -9.02
N ALA A 140 -2.64 17.51 -8.48
CA ALA A 140 -4.04 17.13 -8.27
C ALA A 140 -4.72 17.99 -7.20
N PHE A 141 -4.02 18.32 -6.10
CA PHE A 141 -4.57 19.20 -5.06
C PHE A 141 -4.68 20.65 -5.53
N GLU A 142 -3.65 21.17 -6.20
CA GLU A 142 -3.69 22.52 -6.78
C GLU A 142 -4.89 22.69 -7.73
N LEU A 143 -5.13 21.70 -8.59
CA LEU A 143 -6.30 21.72 -9.47
C LEU A 143 -7.62 21.66 -8.68
N GLN A 144 -7.71 20.85 -7.64
CA GLN A 144 -8.90 20.78 -6.79
C GLN A 144 -9.19 22.12 -6.09
N GLU A 145 -8.15 22.81 -5.60
CA GLU A 145 -8.27 24.15 -4.99
C GLU A 145 -8.78 25.19 -5.99
N LEU A 146 -8.38 25.07 -7.26
CA LEU A 146 -8.90 25.88 -8.37
C LEU A 146 -10.31 25.49 -8.82
N GLY A 147 -10.96 24.53 -8.17
CA GLY A 147 -12.26 23.99 -8.56
C GLY A 147 -12.22 23.14 -9.83
N MET A 148 -11.02 22.82 -10.33
CA MET A 148 -10.80 22.00 -11.50
C MET A 148 -10.68 20.54 -11.08
N ARG A 149 -11.69 19.74 -11.38
CA ARG A 149 -11.59 18.29 -11.21
C ARG A 149 -11.34 17.67 -12.58
N PRO A 150 -10.22 16.97 -12.80
CA PRO A 150 -10.04 16.22 -14.02
C PRO A 150 -11.21 15.25 -14.17
N GLU A 151 -11.75 15.16 -15.37
CA GLU A 151 -12.91 14.31 -15.63
C GLU A 151 -12.55 12.87 -15.21
N SER A 152 -13.42 12.26 -14.41
CA SER A 152 -13.21 10.91 -13.87
C SER A 152 -12.98 9.85 -14.96
N GLY A 153 -13.38 10.14 -16.21
CA GLY A 153 -13.10 9.37 -17.42
C GLY A 153 -11.65 9.43 -17.89
N LEU A 154 -10.96 10.56 -17.74
CA LEU A 154 -9.58 10.74 -18.22
C LEU A 154 -8.57 9.96 -17.37
N TRP A 155 -8.88 9.71 -16.10
CA TRP A 155 -8.08 8.86 -15.22
C TRP A 155 -8.23 7.35 -15.49
N ARG A 156 -9.23 6.95 -16.30
CA ARG A 156 -9.52 5.53 -16.61
C ARG A 156 -8.77 4.99 -17.83
N ASN A 157 -8.25 5.88 -18.69
CA ASN A 157 -7.69 5.51 -20.01
C ASN A 157 -6.15 5.53 -20.04
N VAL A 158 -5.49 5.12 -18.94
CA VAL A 158 -4.04 4.87 -18.94
C VAL A 158 -3.79 3.37 -19.00
#